data_AF-A0A168VSI6-F1
#
_entry.id   AF-A0A168VSI6-F1
#
_cell.length_a   1.000
_cell.length_b   1.000
_cell.length_c   1.000
_cell.angle_alpha   90.00
_cell.angle_beta   90.00
_cell.angle_gamma   90.00
#
_symmetry.space_group_name_H-M   'P 1'
#
loop_
_entity.id
_entity.type
_entity.pdbx_description
1 polymer ?
#
loop_
_entity_poly.entity_id
_entity_poly.type
_entity_poly.pdbx_seq_one_letter_code
_entity_poly.pdbx_strand_id
1 'polypeptide(L)'
;MLLFLLLCLLTAGFFIEIFQKHILRVKDPDIQVLWAELESEEWFQELNDIPETKKWIELDKQNGLLKDPYYVRKIIDQNGHREGYIRYILDKTK
;
A
#
# COMPACT_ATOMS: atom_id res chain seq x y z
N MET A 1 -42.89 -6.58 6.42
CA MET A 1 -41.79 -5.95 7.19
C MET A 1 -40.45 -6.64 6.98
N LEU A 2 -40.33 -7.97 7.17
CA LEU A 2 -39.07 -8.70 6.97
C LEU A 2 -38.48 -8.60 5.55
N LEU A 3 -39.32 -8.70 4.51
CA LEU A 3 -38.89 -8.55 3.12
C LEU A 3 -38.25 -7.18 2.83
N PHE A 4 -38.79 -6.13 3.46
CA PHE A 4 -38.31 -4.76 3.29
C PHE A 4 -36.96 -4.55 3.98
N LEU A 5 -36.77 -5.15 5.16
CA LEU A 5 -35.48 -5.15 5.86
C LEU A 5 -34.40 -5.90 5.07
N LEU A 6 -34.74 -7.03 4.45
CA LEU A 6 -33.82 -7.78 3.59
C LEU A 6 -33.40 -6.98 2.35
N LEU A 7 -34.34 -6.27 1.73
CA LEU A 7 -34.05 -5.35 0.62
C LEU A 7 -33.14 -4.19 1.05
N CYS A 8 -33.35 -3.62 2.25
CA CYS A 8 -32.46 -2.59 2.81
C CYS A 8 -31.04 -3.11 3.08
N LEU A 9 -30.90 -4.34 3.56
CA LEU A 9 -29.58 -4.95 3.82
C LEU A 9 -28.80 -5.24 2.53
N LEU A 10 -29.49 -5.78 1.51
CA LEU A 10 -28.88 -6.06 0.21
C LEU A 10 -28.46 -4.78 -0.52
N THR A 11 -29.29 -3.74 -0.46
CA THR A 11 -28.95 -2.44 -1.04
C THR A 11 -27.81 -1.76 -0.28
N ALA A 12 -27.82 -1.75 1.06
CA ALA A 12 -26.74 -1.19 1.85
C ALA A 12 -25.39 -1.87 1.58
N GLY A 13 -25.35 -3.20 1.46
CA GLY A 13 -24.14 -3.94 1.10
C GLY A 13 -23.60 -3.56 -0.29
N PHE A 14 -24.47 -3.44 -1.29
CA PHE A 14 -24.11 -3.03 -2.64
C PHE A 14 -23.63 -1.57 -2.71
N PHE A 15 -24.20 -0.70 -1.87
CA PHE A 15 -23.76 0.67 -1.75
C PHE A 15 -22.42 0.81 -1.03
N ILE A 16 -22.05 -0.04 -0.08
CA ILE A 16 -20.74 0.04 0.60
C ILE A 16 -19.59 -0.12 -0.41
N GLU A 17 -19.65 -1.10 -1.32
CA GLU A 17 -18.62 -1.28 -2.34
C GLU A 17 -18.60 -0.14 -3.37
N ILE A 18 -19.78 0.37 -3.73
CA ILE A 18 -19.90 1.52 -4.65
C ILE A 18 -19.41 2.81 -3.98
N PHE A 19 -19.73 3.06 -2.71
CA PHE A 19 -19.27 4.22 -1.96
C PHE A 19 -17.78 4.14 -1.68
N GLN A 20 -17.23 2.96 -1.35
CA GLN A 20 -15.78 2.76 -1.30
C GLN A 20 -15.16 3.17 -2.64
N LYS A 21 -15.65 2.63 -3.76
CA LYS A 21 -15.09 2.92 -5.08
C LYS A 21 -15.34 4.36 -5.57
N HIS A 22 -16.40 5.03 -5.12
CA HIS A 22 -16.76 6.39 -5.53
C HIS A 22 -16.11 7.47 -4.63
N ILE A 23 -15.84 7.17 -3.35
CA ILE A 23 -15.02 8.00 -2.45
C ILE A 23 -13.52 7.78 -2.76
N LEU A 24 -13.12 6.56 -3.14
CA LEU A 24 -11.78 6.23 -3.68
C LEU A 24 -11.61 6.66 -5.14
N ARG A 25 -12.53 7.45 -5.69
CA ARG A 25 -12.41 8.04 -7.02
C ARG A 25 -11.38 9.17 -6.97
N VAL A 26 -10.10 8.77 -7.08
CA VAL A 26 -8.98 9.54 -7.61
C VAL A 26 -8.69 10.85 -6.86
N LYS A 27 -8.35 10.75 -5.57
CA LYS A 27 -7.19 11.50 -5.12
C LYS A 27 -5.99 10.66 -5.52
N ASP A 28 -5.04 11.24 -6.24
CA ASP A 28 -3.72 10.60 -6.41
C ASP A 28 -3.30 10.08 -5.04
N PRO A 29 -2.95 8.78 -4.91
CA PRO A 29 -2.66 8.21 -3.61
C PRO A 29 -1.51 9.00 -3.01
N ASP A 30 -1.80 9.65 -1.88
CA ASP A 30 -0.82 10.51 -1.21
C ASP A 30 0.35 9.63 -0.79
N ILE A 31 1.53 9.96 -1.30
CA ILE A 31 2.74 9.18 -1.05
C ILE A 31 3.04 9.07 0.46
N GLN A 32 2.68 10.08 1.25
CA GLN A 32 2.85 10.05 2.70
C GLN A 32 1.94 9.01 3.38
N VAL A 33 0.71 8.87 2.89
CA VAL A 33 -0.23 7.86 3.39
C VAL A 33 0.25 6.46 3.02
N LEU A 34 0.72 6.29 1.78
CA LEU A 34 1.26 5.02 1.32
C LEU A 34 2.56 4.64 2.03
N TRP A 35 3.42 5.60 2.39
CA TRP A 35 4.59 5.32 3.22
C TRP A 35 4.22 4.91 4.64
N ALA A 36 3.22 5.57 5.25
CA ALA A 36 2.75 5.16 6.56
C ALA A 36 2.17 3.72 6.55
N GLU A 37 1.43 3.36 5.49
CA GLU A 37 0.95 1.99 5.27
C GLU A 37 2.11 1.02 5.08
N LEU A 38 3.08 1.36 4.22
CA LEU A 38 4.28 0.56 3.99
C LEU A 38 5.11 0.35 5.28
N GLU A 39 5.25 1.38 6.11
CA GLU A 39 5.96 1.34 7.40
C GLU A 39 5.27 0.45 8.45
N SER A 40 3.97 0.19 8.28
CA SER A 40 3.22 -0.73 9.14
C SER A 40 3.39 -2.20 8.75
N GLU A 41 3.90 -2.50 7.55
CA GLU A 41 4.09 -3.88 7.09
C GLU A 41 5.28 -4.56 7.78
N GLU A 42 5.07 -5.75 8.34
CA GLU A 42 6.09 -6.52 9.08
C GLU A 42 7.38 -6.73 8.26
N TRP A 43 7.25 -7.14 6.99
CA TRP A 43 8.42 -7.38 6.12
C TRP A 43 9.22 -6.10 5.85
N PHE A 44 8.57 -4.93 5.87
CA PHE A 44 9.24 -3.65 5.65
C PHE A 44 9.91 -3.15 6.93
N GLN A 45 9.34 -3.46 8.10
CA GLN A 45 9.98 -3.24 9.40
C GLN A 45 11.25 -4.07 9.52
N GLU A 46 11.19 -5.37 9.22
CA GLU A 46 12.36 -6.26 9.20
C GLU A 46 13.46 -5.72 8.27
N LEU A 47 13.07 -5.20 7.10
CA LEU A 47 14.01 -4.62 6.15
C LEU A 47 14.65 -3.33 6.70
N ASN A 48 13.90 -2.51 7.44
CA ASN A 48 14.39 -1.27 8.07
C ASN A 48 15.20 -1.48 9.35
N ASP A 49 15.12 -2.64 9.99
CA ASP A 49 15.92 -2.95 11.18
C ASP A 49 17.42 -3.08 10.84
N ILE A 50 17.75 -3.31 9.56
CA ILE A 50 19.13 -3.33 9.06
C ILE A 50 19.60 -1.89 8.77
N PRO A 51 20.61 -1.35 9.48
CA PRO A 51 21.00 0.06 9.37
C PRO A 51 21.40 0.51 7.95
N GLU A 52 22.11 -0.35 7.21
CA GLU A 52 22.55 -0.09 5.84
C GLU A 52 21.36 0.00 4.89
N THR A 53 20.42 -0.93 5.05
CA THR A 53 19.19 -0.99 4.28
C THR A 53 18.31 0.22 4.54
N LYS A 54 18.14 0.61 5.80
CA LYS A 54 17.37 1.79 6.19
C LYS A 54 17.84 3.06 5.49
N LYS A 55 19.17 3.27 5.42
CA LYS A 55 19.75 4.44 4.71
C LYS A 55 19.38 4.44 3.23
N TRP A 56 19.41 3.27 2.58
CA TRP A 56 19.02 3.13 1.18
C TRP A 56 17.52 3.35 0.97
N ILE A 57 16.68 2.82 1.84
CA ILE A 57 15.23 3.03 1.79
C ILE A 57 14.89 4.52 1.90
N GLU A 58 15.50 5.25 2.83
CA GLU A 58 15.30 6.70 2.97
C GLU A 58 15.76 7.47 1.72
N LEU A 59 16.84 7.04 1.06
CA LEU A 59 17.26 7.61 -0.21
C LEU A 59 16.26 7.28 -1.34
N ASP A 60 15.73 6.06 -1.37
CA ASP A 60 14.79 5.58 -2.38
C ASP A 60 13.43 6.30 -2.26
N LYS A 61 12.98 6.63 -1.04
CA LYS A 61 11.83 7.51 -0.79
C LYS A 61 11.98 8.88 -1.46
N GLN A 62 13.20 9.43 -1.51
CA GLN A 62 13.45 10.75 -2.08
C GLN A 62 13.68 10.73 -3.60
N ASN A 63 14.43 9.73 -4.07
CA ASN A 63 15.02 9.73 -5.42
C ASN A 63 14.80 8.44 -6.22
N GLY A 64 14.10 7.46 -5.66
CA GLY A 64 13.98 6.11 -6.22
C GLY A 64 12.55 5.65 -6.45
N LEU A 65 12.33 4.34 -6.33
CA LEU A 65 11.06 3.69 -6.65
C LEU A 65 9.96 4.05 -5.65
N LEU A 66 10.31 4.24 -4.38
CA LEU A 66 9.38 4.66 -3.34
C LEU A 66 8.87 6.10 -3.50
N LYS A 67 9.37 6.89 -4.46
CA LYS A 67 8.79 8.19 -4.81
C LYS A 67 7.48 8.05 -5.61
N ASP A 68 7.29 6.92 -6.30
CA ASP A 68 6.11 6.68 -7.14
C ASP A 68 4.97 6.04 -6.32
N PRO A 69 3.86 6.76 -6.09
CA PRO A 69 2.70 6.22 -5.36
C PRO A 69 2.16 4.90 -5.94
N TYR A 70 2.17 4.75 -7.26
CA TYR A 70 1.67 3.54 -7.92
C TYR A 70 2.59 2.35 -7.67
N TYR A 71 3.90 2.59 -7.60
CA TYR A 71 4.86 1.55 -7.26
C TYR A 71 4.71 1.13 -5.80
N VAL A 72 4.63 2.09 -4.88
CA VAL A 72 4.45 1.80 -3.44
C VAL A 72 3.16 0.99 -3.22
N ARG A 73 2.06 1.37 -3.86
CA ARG A 73 0.83 0.59 -3.78
C ARG A 73 1.00 -0.85 -4.28
N LYS A 74 1.71 -1.06 -5.39
CA LYS A 74 1.96 -2.40 -5.94
C LYS A 74 2.76 -3.29 -4.99
N ILE A 75 3.80 -2.78 -4.34
CA ILE A 75 4.63 -3.60 -3.45
C ILE A 75 3.92 -3.93 -2.13
N ILE A 76 2.97 -3.10 -1.70
CA ILE A 76 2.08 -3.40 -0.57
C ILE A 76 1.13 -4.54 -0.97
N ASP A 77 0.42 -4.39 -2.09
CA ASP A 77 -0.67 -5.28 -2.49
C ASP A 77 -0.22 -6.62 -3.11
N GLN A 78 0.99 -6.69 -3.69
CA GLN A 78 1.39 -7.82 -4.55
C GLN A 78 2.73 -8.42 -4.12
N ASN A 79 2.69 -9.66 -3.63
CA ASN A 79 3.86 -10.39 -3.13
C ASN A 79 5.01 -10.48 -4.16
N GLY A 80 4.72 -10.67 -5.45
CA GLY A 80 5.77 -10.74 -6.47
C GLY A 80 6.52 -9.40 -6.65
N HIS A 81 5.82 -8.27 -6.54
CA HIS A 81 6.45 -6.95 -6.57
C HIS A 81 7.21 -6.65 -5.28
N ARG A 82 6.66 -7.08 -4.14
CA ARG A 82 7.32 -7.01 -2.83
C ARG A 82 8.67 -7.73 -2.84
N GLU A 83 8.70 -8.99 -3.26
CA GLU A 83 9.92 -9.79 -3.36
C GLU A 83 10.96 -9.13 -4.29
N GLY A 84 10.50 -8.57 -5.42
CA GLY A 84 11.34 -7.81 -6.33
C GLY A 84 11.98 -6.58 -5.66
N TYR A 85 11.20 -5.82 -4.90
CA TYR A 85 11.69 -4.66 -4.17
C TYR A 85 12.67 -5.02 -3.06
N ILE A 86 12.38 -6.05 -2.26
CA ILE A 86 13.28 -6.56 -1.21
C ILE A 86 14.63 -6.93 -1.83
N ARG A 87 14.63 -7.67 -2.94
CA ARG A 87 15.87 -8.03 -3.64
C ARG A 87 16.62 -6.81 -4.15
N TYR A 88 15.92 -5.87 -4.78
CA TYR A 88 16.51 -4.63 -5.27
C TYR A 88 17.25 -3.87 -4.15
N ILE A 89 16.64 -3.73 -2.98
CA ILE A 89 17.24 -3.06 -1.83
C ILE A 89 18.44 -3.84 -1.29
N LEU A 90 18.31 -5.16 -1.11
CA LEU A 90 19.40 -6.00 -0.63
C LEU A 90 20.61 -6.00 -1.57
N ASP A 91 20.39 -5.89 -2.88
CA ASP A 91 21.48 -5.78 -3.87
C ASP A 91 22.17 -4.40 -3.84
N LYS A 92 21.52 -3.34 -3.35
CA LYS A 92 22.15 -2.03 -3.14
C LYS A 92 23.01 -1.96 -1.87
N THR A 93 22.76 -2.86 -0.92
CA THR A 93 23.49 -2.94 0.35
C THR A 93 24.67 -3.91 0.33
N LYS A 94 24.86 -4.66 -0.75
CA LYS A 94 26.04 -5.50 -0.99
C LYS A 94 27.22 -4.66 -1.48
#